data_AF-A0A3N2QD27-F1
#
_entry.id   AF-A0A3N2QD27-F1
#
_cell.length_a   1.000
_cell.length_b   1.000
_cell.length_c   1.000
_cell.angle_alpha   90.00
_cell.angle_beta   90.00
_cell.angle_gamma   90.00
#
_symmetry.space_group_name_H-M   'P 1'
#
loop_
_entity.id
_entity.type
_entity.pdbx_description
1 polymer ?
#
loop_
_entity_poly.entity_id
_entity_poly.type
_entity_poly.pdbx_seq_one_letter_code
_entity_poly.pdbx_strand_id
1 'polypeptide(L)' 'MAKKVVATLSKGGAGKLTKLIQVKKSTKTGAYIFRSRIVPPEMVTEILSIKA' A
#
# COMPACT_ATOMS: atom_id res chain seq x y z
N MET A 1 31.62 -3.83 19.49
CA MET A 1 30.46 -2.92 19.48
C MET A 1 29.63 -3.09 18.19
N ALA A 2 29.24 -4.32 17.86
CA ALA A 2 28.42 -4.65 16.69
C ALA A 2 27.03 -5.20 17.08
N LYS A 3 26.91 -5.77 18.29
CA LYS A 3 25.70 -6.45 18.77
C LYS A 3 24.50 -5.52 19.02
N LYS A 4 24.74 -4.22 19.25
CA LYS A 4 23.67 -3.21 19.43
C LYS A 4 23.15 -2.65 18.10
N VAL A 5 23.99 -2.62 17.06
CA VAL A 5 23.69 -2.01 15.76
C VAL A 5 22.70 -2.87 14.95
N VAL A 6 22.82 -4.21 15.04
CA VAL A 6 21.91 -5.14 14.37
C VAL A 6 20.48 -5.05 14.94
N ALA A 7 20.35 -4.87 16.26
CA ALA A 7 19.04 -4.79 16.91
C ALA A 7 18.28 -3.48 16.59
N THR A 8 18.98 -2.40 16.27
CA THR A 8 18.37 -1.13 15.83
C THR A 8 17.97 -1.15 14.36
N LEU A 9 18.68 -1.91 13.51
CA LEU A 9 18.34 -2.07 12.10
C LEU A 9 17.06 -2.92 11.91
N SER A 10 16.85 -3.92 12.77
CA SER A 10 15.66 -4.79 12.71
C SER A 10 14.40 -4.18 13.37
N LYS A 11 14.57 -3.22 14.29
CA LYS A 11 13.46 -2.57 15.02
C LYS A 11 13.06 -1.21 14.42
N GLY A 12 13.82 -0.70 13.44
CA GLY A 12 13.48 0.47 12.64
C GLY A 12 12.53 0.06 11.52
N GLY A 13 11.25 0.04 11.83
CA GLY A 13 10.20 -0.53 11.00
C GLY A 13 10.29 -0.13 9.53
N ALA A 14 10.30 -1.14 8.66
CA ALA A 14 9.55 -1.01 7.42
C ALA A 14 8.14 -0.59 7.85
N GLY A 15 7.84 0.71 7.73
CA GLY A 15 6.52 1.26 8.05
C GLY A 15 5.49 0.33 7.43
N LYS A 16 4.45 -0.04 8.19
CA LYS A 16 3.47 -1.02 7.73
C LYS A 16 3.09 -0.65 6.29
N LEU A 17 3.28 -1.56 5.35
CA LEU A 17 2.93 -1.34 3.96
C LEU A 17 1.73 -2.21 3.65
N THR A 18 0.69 -1.60 3.11
CA THR A 18 -0.54 -2.29 2.73
C THR A 18 -0.61 -2.43 1.22
N LYS A 19 -0.81 -3.67 0.75
CA LYS A 19 -1.09 -3.92 -0.67
C LYS A 19 -2.56 -3.65 -0.93
N LEU A 20 -2.82 -2.62 -1.72
CA LEU A 20 -4.16 -2.18 -2.07
C LEU A 20 -4.50 -2.65 -3.49
N ILE A 21 -5.60 -3.37 -3.63
CA ILE A 21 -6.10 -3.89 -4.92
C ILE A 21 -7.43 -3.20 -5.20
N GLN A 22 -7.47 -2.39 -6.26
CA GLN A 22 -8.68 -1.71 -6.73
C GLN A 22 -9.17 -2.30 -8.03
N VAL A 23 -10.49 -2.35 -8.17
CA VAL A 23 -11.14 -2.61 -9.45
C VAL A 23 -11.46 -1.26 -10.10
N LYS A 24 -10.94 -1.03 -11.30
CA LYS A 24 -11.29 0.16 -12.10
C LYS A 24 -11.96 -0.24 -13.40
N LYS A 25 -13.03 0.46 -13.76
CA LYS A 25 -13.66 0.32 -15.06
C LYS A 25 -12.81 1.04 -16.11
N SER A 26 -12.45 0.33 -17.17
CA SER A 26 -11.78 0.90 -18.35
C SER A 26 -12.74 1.83 -19.08
N THR A 27 -12.35 3.08 -19.31
CA THR A 27 -13.14 4.05 -20.07
C THR A 27 -13.22 3.71 -21.56
N LYS A 28 -12.24 2.94 -22.07
CA LYS A 28 -12.16 2.55 -23.49
C LYS A 28 -13.01 1.33 -23.82
N THR A 29 -13.04 0.34 -22.93
CA THR A 29 -13.63 -0.99 -23.22
C THR A 29 -14.76 -1.37 -22.27
N GLY A 30 -15.01 -0.59 -21.21
CA GLY A 30 -16.02 -0.91 -20.19
C GLY A 30 -15.67 -2.09 -19.28
N ALA A 31 -14.57 -2.81 -19.56
CA ALA A 31 -14.11 -3.94 -18.77
C ALA A 31 -13.50 -3.50 -17.43
N TYR A 32 -13.62 -4.35 -16.42
CA TYR A 32 -13.00 -4.13 -15.12
C TYR A 32 -11.56 -4.65 -15.10
N ILE A 33 -10.65 -3.80 -14.65
CA ILE A 33 -9.21 -4.11 -14.53
C ILE A 33 -8.81 -3.98 -13.07
N PHE A 34 -8.06 -4.95 -12.58
CA PHE A 34 -7.45 -4.89 -11.26
C PHE A 34 -6.15 -4.08 -11.30
N ARG A 35 -6.05 -3.04 -10.47
CA ARG A 35 -4.82 -2.28 -10.26
C ARG A 35 -4.34 -2.49 -8.84
N SER A 36 -3.11 -3.00 -8.70
CA SER A 36 -2.45 -3.15 -7.41
C SER A 36 -1.46 -2.00 -7.17
N ARG A 37 -1.40 -1.51 -5.93
CA ARG A 37 -0.39 -0.54 -5.46
C ARG A 37 -0.01 -0.87 -4.01
N ILE A 38 1.21 -0.56 -3.63
CA ILE A 38 1.68 -0.66 -2.25
C ILE A 38 1.66 0.74 -1.66
N VAL A 39 0.93 0.93 -0.56
CA VAL A 39 0.74 2.23 0.09
C VAL A 39 0.87 2.12 1.60
N PRO A 40 1.23 3.20 2.31
CA PRO A 40 1.10 3.27 3.76
C PRO A 40 -0.37 3.09 4.20
N PRO A 41 -0.66 2.50 5.37
CA PRO A 41 -2.00 2.21 5.84
C PRO A 41 -2.85 3.46 6.05
N GLU A 42 -2.25 4.60 6.38
CA GLU A 42 -2.94 5.87 6.57
C GLU A 42 -3.60 6.33 5.26
N MET A 43 -2.95 6.07 4.13
CA MET A 43 -3.42 6.47 2.80
C MET A 43 -4.52 5.55 2.24
N VAL A 44 -4.73 4.38 2.84
CA VAL A 44 -5.71 3.38 2.36
C VAL A 44 -7.13 3.93 2.39
N THR A 45 -7.50 4.59 3.49
CA THR A 45 -8.85 5.13 3.69
C THR A 45 -9.18 6.26 2.72
N GLU A 46 -8.21 7.15 2.46
CA GLU A 46 -8.37 8.24 1.49
C GLU A 46 -8.57 7.70 0.07
N ILE A 47 -7.79 6.68 -0.30
CA ILE A 47 -7.85 6.06 -1.62
C ILE A 47 -9.17 5.32 -1.86
N LEU A 48 -9.72 4.66 -0.84
CA LEU A 48 -11.00 3.94 -0.92
C LEU A 48 -12.22 4.86 -0.81
N SER A 49 -12.08 6.05 -0.24
CA SER A 49 -13.17 7.02 -0.07
C SER A 49 -13.53 7.78 -1.35
N ILE A 50 -12.97 7.40 -2.51
CA ILE A 50 -13.48 7.86 -3.81
C ILE A 50 -14.91 7.37 -3.94
N LYS A 51 -15.81 8.26 -3.53
CA LYS A 51 -17.26 8.13 -3.47
C LYS A 51 -17.78 7.73 -4.84
N ALA A 52 -18.68 6.75 -4.82
CA ALA A 52 -19.50 6.31 -5.95
C ALA A 52 -20.21 7.49 -6.64
#